data_AF-A0AAP0AZY4-F1
#
_entry.id   AF-A0AAP0AZY4-F1
#
_cell.length_a   1.000
_cell.length_b   1.000
_cell.length_c   1.000
_cell.angle_alpha   90.00
_cell.angle_beta   90.00
_cell.angle_gamma   90.00
#
_symmetry.space_group_name_H-M   'P 1'
#
loop_
_entity.id
_entity.type
_entity.pdbx_description
1 polymer ?
#
loop_
_entity_poly.entity_id
_entity_poly.type
_entity_poly.pdbx_seq_one_letter_code
_entity_poly.pdbx_strand_id
1 'polypeptide(L)'
;MDSGQQDFNRILFYEYTRKNTESVYAKNPLNADNLTSWAGVLIELSQFQTKSNSIKFVKDVVSKLEEALVIYPKKHDAIWSLGNAQTSLAFITKDLEDAKP
;
A
#
# COMPACT_ATOMS: atom_id res chain seq x y z
N MET A 1 15.68 8.94 -23.12
CA MET A 1 15.45 9.40 -21.74
C MET A 1 15.88 8.27 -20.82
N ASP A 2 16.74 8.56 -19.86
CA ASP A 2 17.34 7.55 -18.99
C ASP A 2 16.30 7.01 -18.00
N SER A 3 15.96 5.72 -18.11
CA SER A 3 14.90 5.07 -17.34
C SER A 3 15.12 5.22 -15.83
N GLY A 4 16.38 5.25 -15.37
CA GLY A 4 16.71 5.40 -13.95
C GLY A 4 16.29 6.75 -13.36
N GLN A 5 16.29 7.83 -14.16
CA GLN A 5 15.89 9.15 -13.67
C GLN A 5 14.37 9.29 -13.55
N GLN A 6 13.60 8.56 -14.37
CA GLN A 6 12.14 8.52 -14.25
C GLN A 6 11.71 7.74 -13.00
N ASP A 7 12.36 6.62 -12.70
CA ASP A 7 12.07 5.82 -11.50
C ASP A 7 12.44 6.57 -10.21
N PHE A 8 13.56 7.30 -10.20
CA PHE A 8 13.95 8.13 -9.05
C PHE A 8 12.90 9.21 -8.74
N ASN A 9 12.42 9.93 -9.78
CA ASN A 9 11.39 10.95 -9.60
C ASN A 9 10.07 10.37 -9.10
N ARG A 10 9.70 9.17 -9.56
CA ARG A 10 8.52 8.44 -9.08
C ARG A 10 8.64 8.07 -7.60
N ILE A 11 9.76 7.47 -7.20
CA ILE A 11 10.03 7.12 -5.80
C ILE A 11 9.94 8.36 -4.90
N LEU A 12 10.54 9.49 -5.33
CA LEU A 12 10.49 10.74 -4.57
C LEU A 12 9.06 11.26 -4.41
N PHE A 13 8.26 11.22 -5.48
CA PHE A 13 6.85 11.59 -5.45
C PHE A 13 6.04 10.71 -4.50
N TYR A 14 6.26 9.39 -4.53
CA TYR A 14 5.58 8.45 -3.65
C TYR A 14 5.98 8.67 -2.19
N GLU A 15 7.25 8.84 -1.87
CA GLU A 15 7.70 9.12 -0.50
C GLU A 15 7.16 10.45 0.04
N TYR A 16 7.09 11.49 -0.80
CA TYR A 16 6.46 12.75 -0.43
C TYR A 16 4.98 12.56 -0.10
N THR A 17 4.25 11.85 -0.97
CA THR A 17 2.82 11.58 -0.76
C THR A 17 2.59 10.72 0.48
N ARG A 18 3.47 9.76 0.77
CA ARG A 18 3.41 8.94 1.99
C ARG A 18 3.51 9.81 3.24
N LYS A 19 4.49 10.70 3.32
CA LYS A 19 4.65 11.63 4.46
C LYS A 19 3.46 12.59 4.60
N ASN A 20 2.92 13.06 3.48
CA ASN A 20 1.76 13.93 3.50
C ASN A 20 0.52 13.19 4.01
N THR A 21 0.26 11.98 3.52
CA THR A 21 -0.87 11.16 3.96
C THR A 21 -0.75 10.71 5.41
N GLU A 22 0.47 10.41 5.89
CA GLU A 22 0.77 10.19 7.32
C GLU A 22 0.43 11.42 8.19
N SER A 23 0.83 12.61 7.74
CA SER A 23 0.53 13.88 8.44
C SER A 23 -0.97 14.20 8.46
N VAL A 24 -1.67 13.93 7.35
CA VAL A 24 -3.12 14.10 7.27
C VAL A 24 -3.83 13.08 8.17
N TYR A 25 -3.36 11.83 8.22
CA TYR A 25 -3.92 10.81 9.10
C TYR A 25 -3.75 11.17 10.58
N ALA A 26 -2.60 11.72 10.96
CA ALA A 26 -2.36 12.21 12.33
C ALA A 26 -3.33 13.34 12.73
N LYS A 27 -3.80 14.14 11.76
CA LYS A 27 -4.78 15.21 12.00
C LYS A 27 -6.23 14.71 11.93
N ASN A 28 -6.52 13.78 11.03
CA ASN A 28 -7.84 13.21 10.82
C ASN A 28 -7.75 11.74 10.38
N PRO A 29 -7.80 10.78 11.32
CA PRO A 29 -7.72 9.36 11.01
C PRO A 29 -8.98 8.82 10.33
N LEU A 30 -10.09 9.58 10.33
CA LEU A 30 -11.36 9.18 9.74
C LEU A 30 -11.50 9.59 8.27
N ASN A 31 -10.41 9.98 7.61
CA ASN A 31 -10.43 10.34 6.20
C ASN A 31 -10.17 9.11 5.31
N ALA A 32 -11.25 8.47 4.86
CA ALA A 32 -11.19 7.31 3.98
C ALA A 32 -10.50 7.58 2.63
N ASP A 33 -10.55 8.82 2.11
CA ASP A 33 -9.86 9.19 0.86
C ASP A 33 -8.36 9.30 1.06
N ASN A 34 -7.94 9.85 2.19
CA ASN A 34 -6.53 9.89 2.58
C ASN A 34 -5.99 8.47 2.80
N LEU A 35 -6.74 7.60 3.50
CA LEU A 35 -6.37 6.20 3.71
C LEU A 35 -6.24 5.42 2.39
N THR A 36 -7.16 5.65 1.45
CA THR A 36 -7.08 5.02 0.12
C THR A 36 -5.86 5.52 -0.67
N SER A 37 -5.58 6.83 -0.60
CA SER A 37 -4.40 7.43 -1.25
C SER A 37 -3.09 6.92 -0.64
N TRP A 38 -3.06 6.77 0.68
CA TRP A 38 -1.93 6.21 1.42
C TRP A 38 -1.68 4.76 1.00
N ALA A 39 -2.73 3.94 0.96
CA ALA A 39 -2.65 2.56 0.48
C ALA A 39 -2.11 2.47 -0.96
N GLY A 40 -2.59 3.31 -1.88
CA GLY A 40 -2.11 3.33 -3.26
C GLY A 40 -0.59 3.62 -3.36
N VAL A 41 -0.13 4.63 -2.63
CA VAL A 41 1.30 5.01 -2.61
C VAL A 41 2.18 3.93 -1.99
N LEU A 42 1.71 3.26 -0.94
CA LEU A 42 2.46 2.16 -0.33
C LEU A 42 2.60 0.96 -1.27
N ILE A 43 1.59 0.66 -2.10
CA ILE A 43 1.70 -0.39 -3.14
C ILE A 43 2.77 -0.01 -4.15
N GLU A 44 2.78 1.23 -4.65
CA GLU A 44 3.80 1.67 -5.60
C GLU A 44 5.21 1.63 -4.98
N LEU A 45 5.36 2.10 -3.73
CA LEU A 45 6.64 1.99 -3.01
C LEU A 45 7.07 0.54 -2.82
N SER A 46 6.14 -0.39 -2.59
CA SER A 46 6.44 -1.81 -2.38
C SER A 46 7.11 -2.47 -3.59
N GLN A 47 6.92 -1.94 -4.81
CA GLN A 47 7.53 -2.45 -6.04
C GLN A 47 9.03 -2.13 -6.13
N PHE A 48 9.47 -1.05 -5.48
CA PHE A 48 10.89 -0.62 -5.46
C PHE A 48 11.67 -1.18 -4.27
N GLN A 49 11.01 -1.94 -3.39
CA GLN A 49 11.56 -2.46 -2.14
C GLN A 49 11.99 -3.93 -2.26
N THR A 50 12.81 -4.37 -1.32
CA THR A 50 13.15 -5.80 -1.19
C THR A 50 11.91 -6.62 -0.84
N LYS A 51 11.89 -7.92 -1.17
CA LYS A 51 10.74 -8.81 -0.90
C LYS A 51 10.22 -8.70 0.54
N SER A 52 11.11 -8.71 1.54
CA SER A 52 10.74 -8.62 2.96
C SER A 52 10.06 -7.29 3.30
N ASN A 53 10.58 -6.18 2.78
CA ASN A 53 9.96 -4.87 2.97
C ASN A 53 8.64 -4.79 2.21
N SER A 54 8.57 -5.29 0.97
CA SER A 54 7.36 -5.34 0.16
C SER A 54 6.21 -6.05 0.89
N ILE A 55 6.48 -7.18 1.56
CA ILE A 55 5.49 -7.86 2.43
C ILE A 55 4.97 -6.93 3.54
N LYS A 56 5.86 -6.19 4.22
CA LYS A 56 5.46 -5.25 5.27
C LYS A 56 4.59 -4.12 4.71
N PHE A 57 5.01 -3.53 3.59
CA PHE A 57 4.24 -2.49 2.90
C PHE A 57 2.85 -2.98 2.49
N VAL A 58 2.73 -4.18 1.93
CA VAL A 58 1.43 -4.74 1.52
C VAL A 58 0.55 -5.07 2.74
N LYS A 59 1.12 -5.50 3.87
CA LYS A 59 0.35 -5.65 5.12
C LYS A 59 -0.18 -4.32 5.65
N ASP A 60 0.64 -3.27 5.59
CA ASP A 60 0.21 -1.92 5.99
C ASP A 60 -0.90 -1.39 5.07
N VAL A 61 -0.80 -1.65 3.76
CA VAL A 61 -1.85 -1.35 2.77
C VAL A 61 -3.18 -2.01 3.15
N VAL A 62 -3.16 -3.30 3.48
CA VAL A 62 -4.36 -4.05 3.90
C VAL A 62 -4.98 -3.38 5.13
N SER A 63 -4.20 -3.10 6.17
CA SER A 63 -4.67 -2.42 7.37
C SER A 63 -5.32 -1.05 7.06
N LYS A 64 -4.71 -0.23 6.20
CA LYS A 64 -5.24 1.10 5.86
C LYS A 64 -6.50 1.04 5.01
N LEU A 65 -6.62 0.04 4.13
CA LEU A 65 -7.84 -0.19 3.36
C LEU A 65 -8.98 -0.73 4.23
N GLU A 66 -8.68 -1.60 5.19
CA GLU A 66 -9.67 -2.07 6.17
C GLU A 66 -10.20 -0.91 7.02
N GLU A 67 -9.32 -0.03 7.51
CA GLU A 67 -9.72 1.21 8.20
C GLU A 67 -10.61 2.09 7.32
N ALA A 68 -10.24 2.27 6.04
CA ALA A 68 -11.04 3.04 5.09
C ALA A 68 -12.44 2.43 4.86
N LEU A 69 -12.56 1.10 4.87
CA LEU A 69 -13.83 0.39 4.73
C LEU A 69 -14.68 0.41 5.99
N VAL A 70 -14.07 0.46 7.18
CA VAL A 70 -14.81 0.72 8.43
C VAL A 70 -15.48 2.09 8.40
N ILE A 71 -14.80 3.10 7.85
CA ILE A 71 -15.34 4.46 7.73
C ILE A 71 -16.35 4.54 6.58
N TYR A 72 -16.01 4.00 5.42
CA TYR A 72 -16.84 4.04 4.21
C TYR A 72 -16.96 2.66 3.55
N PRO A 73 -17.90 1.81 4.03
CA PRO A 73 -18.01 0.42 3.60
C PRO A 73 -18.49 0.25 2.15
N LYS A 74 -19.02 1.30 1.52
CA LYS A 74 -19.47 1.30 0.12
C LYS A 74 -18.41 1.81 -0.85
N LYS A 75 -17.15 1.96 -0.42
CA LYS A 75 -16.05 2.37 -1.29
C LYS A 75 -15.59 1.20 -2.17
N HIS A 76 -16.21 1.04 -3.33
CA HIS A 76 -15.86 -0.03 -4.27
C HIS A 76 -14.36 -0.07 -4.60
N ASP A 77 -13.71 1.10 -4.76
CA ASP A 77 -12.28 1.19 -5.06
C ASP A 77 -11.41 0.62 -3.94
N ALA A 78 -11.78 0.85 -2.67
CA ALA A 78 -11.04 0.31 -1.53
C ALA A 78 -11.25 -1.20 -1.40
N ILE A 79 -12.46 -1.71 -1.67
CA ILE A 79 -12.75 -3.15 -1.69
C ILE A 79 -11.92 -3.85 -2.77
N TRP A 80 -11.92 -3.31 -3.99
CA TRP A 80 -11.15 -3.86 -5.11
C TRP A 80 -9.63 -3.84 -4.81
N SER A 81 -9.13 -2.71 -4.29
CA SER A 81 -7.72 -2.58 -3.92
C SER A 81 -7.34 -3.54 -2.79
N LEU A 82 -8.24 -3.80 -1.85
CA LEU A 82 -8.00 -4.73 -0.74
C LEU A 82 -7.83 -6.17 -1.24
N GLY A 83 -8.72 -6.62 -2.14
CA GLY A 83 -8.61 -7.94 -2.76
C GLY A 83 -7.31 -8.10 -3.56
N ASN A 84 -6.90 -7.06 -4.30
CA ASN A 84 -5.64 -7.07 -5.04
C ASN A 84 -4.41 -7.09 -4.12
N ALA A 85 -4.44 -6.33 -3.03
CA ALA A 85 -3.38 -6.33 -2.04
C ALA A 85 -3.24 -7.69 -1.35
N GLN A 86 -4.35 -8.33 -0.97
CA GLN A 86 -4.35 -9.67 -0.39
C GLN A 86 -3.86 -10.74 -1.38
N THR A 87 -4.25 -10.64 -2.65
CA THR A 87 -3.78 -11.54 -3.70
C THR A 87 -2.26 -11.40 -3.90
N SER A 88 -1.78 -10.16 -4.00
CA SER A 88 -0.34 -9.85 -4.08
C SER A 88 0.41 -10.37 -2.86
N LEU A 89 -0.14 -10.19 -1.66
CA LEU A 89 0.43 -10.71 -0.42
C LEU A 89 0.55 -12.23 -0.46
N ALA A 90 -0.48 -12.94 -0.92
CA ALA A 90 -0.45 -14.40 -1.05
C ALA A 90 0.60 -14.88 -2.06
N PHE A 91 0.81 -14.14 -3.16
CA PHE A 91 1.88 -14.44 -4.12
C PHE A 91 3.28 -14.20 -3.55
N ILE A 92 3.47 -13.13 -2.79
CA ILE A 92 4.77 -12.79 -2.20
C ILE A 92 5.08 -13.68 -0.98
N THR A 93 4.06 -14.11 -0.24
CA THR A 93 4.18 -14.98 0.95
C THR A 93 4.28 -16.46 0.60
N LYS A 94 3.97 -16.88 -0.64
CA LYS A 94 4.28 -18.22 -1.16
C LYS A 94 5.79 -18.40 -1.36
N ASP A 95 6.54 -18.31 -0.26
CA ASP A 95 7.85 -18.92 -0.08
C ASP A 95 7.64 -20.20 0.74
N LEU A 96 8.32 -21.26 0.33
CA LEU A 96 8.09 -22.69 0.60
C LEU A 96 8.17 -23.15 2.07
N GLU A 97 8.24 -22.27 3.06
CA GLU A 97 8.44 -22.65 4.47
C GLU A 97 7.15 -22.90 5.26
N ASP A 98 6.05 -22.21 4.94
CA ASP A 98 4.72 -22.46 5.55
C ASP A 98 3.96 -23.63 4.88
N ALA A 99 4.52 -24.20 3.81
CA ALA A 99 3.98 -25.36 3.09
C ALA A 99 4.71 -26.67 3.47
N LYS A 100 5.29 -26.75 4.67
CA LYS A 100 5.75 -28.04 5.22
C LYS A 100 4.58 -28.76 5.91
N PRO A 101 4.43 -30.07 5.69
CA PRO A 101 3.37 -30.89 6.28
C PRO A 101 3.46 -30.98 7.81
#